data_AF-A0A3Q1FTL8-F1
#
_entry.id   AF-A0A3Q1FTL8-F1
#
_cell.length_a   1.000
_cell.length_b   1.000
_cell.length_c   1.000
_cell.angle_alpha   90.00
_cell.angle_beta   90.00
_cell.angle_gamma   90.00
#
_symmetry.space_group_name_H-M   'P 1'
#
loop_
_entity.id
_entity.type
_entity.pdbx_description
1 polymer ?
#
loop_
_entity_poly.entity_id
_entity_poly.type
_entity_poly.pdbx_seq_one_letter_code
_entity_poly.pdbx_strand_id
1 'polypeptide(L)'
;FLLNLLFFLCVCVCVCLLLSVISVPCWSSYWRGGFAWDWPVVLYSNAAVVYRVPFTWKLVHAGLMLVALLLAILGLCAVLGLAAFLLPCSAQWFHNAMKPVHIWLGKAILILSLTSSISGINDKLLLALYGSTGAPYSSLPEEAKFVNSLGVFIVAFGMVAFGILSKKEWKWPETHQSASVSVE
;
A
#
# COMPACT_ATOMS: atom_id res chain seq x y z
N PHE A 1 1.65 -16.66 27.77
CA PHE A 1 2.82 -16.51 26.87
C PHE A 1 2.40 -16.05 25.47
N LEU A 2 1.60 -16.82 24.73
CA LEU A 2 1.16 -16.48 23.36
C LEU A 2 0.40 -15.13 23.26
N LEU A 3 -0.50 -14.84 24.22
CA LEU A 3 -1.27 -13.59 24.26
C LEU A 3 -0.38 -12.35 24.50
N ASN A 4 0.60 -12.47 25.41
CA ASN A 4 1.58 -11.40 25.67
C ASN A 4 2.50 -11.18 24.48
N LEU A 5 2.88 -12.25 23.77
CA LEU A 5 3.68 -12.17 22.54
C LEU A 5 2.91 -11.49 21.40
N LEU A 6 1.62 -11.82 21.24
CA LEU A 6 0.75 -11.19 20.24
C LEU A 6 0.48 -9.72 20.55
N PHE A 7 0.26 -9.38 21.82
CA PHE A 7 0.14 -8.00 22.28
C PHE A 7 1.41 -7.20 22.00
N PHE A 8 2.59 -7.77 22.32
CA PHE A 8 3.88 -7.14 22.06
C PHE A 8 4.13 -6.95 20.56
N LEU A 9 3.83 -7.97 19.74
CA LEU A 9 3.89 -7.87 18.28
C LEU A 9 2.96 -6.80 17.72
N CYS A 10 1.73 -6.69 18.25
CA CYS A 10 0.76 -5.68 17.84
C CYS A 10 1.25 -4.27 18.20
N VAL A 11 1.77 -4.07 19.41
CA VAL A 11 2.37 -2.79 19.83
C VAL A 11 3.58 -2.44 18.96
N CYS A 12 4.46 -3.41 18.69
CA CYS A 12 5.59 -3.21 17.78
C CYS A 12 5.12 -2.80 16.38
N VAL A 13 4.14 -3.48 15.80
CA VAL A 13 3.53 -3.17 14.49
C VAL A 13 2.95 -1.75 14.48
N CYS A 14 2.23 -1.35 15.53
CA CYS A 14 1.67 0.00 15.66
C CYS A 14 2.75 1.08 15.78
N VAL A 15 3.78 0.85 16.58
CA VAL A 15 4.92 1.77 16.72
C VAL A 15 5.69 1.89 15.40
N CYS A 16 5.93 0.77 14.71
CA CYS A 16 6.55 0.76 13.39
C CYS A 16 5.74 1.58 12.37
N LEU A 17 4.41 1.44 12.35
CA LEU A 17 3.55 2.22 11.48
C LEU A 17 3.65 3.72 11.78
N LEU A 18 3.55 4.12 13.05
CA LEU A 18 3.67 5.52 13.45
C LEU A 18 5.03 6.11 13.07
N LEU A 19 6.11 5.37 13.28
CA LEU A 19 7.46 5.78 12.89
C LEU A 19 7.58 5.95 11.37
N SER A 20 7.04 5.02 10.57
CA SER A 20 7.06 5.12 9.11
C SER A 20 6.25 6.33 8.59
N VAL A 21 5.09 6.61 9.20
CA VAL A 21 4.23 7.75 8.83
C VAL A 21 4.86 9.09 9.17
N ILE A 22 5.60 9.20 10.28
CA ILE A 22 6.28 10.44 10.69
C ILE A 22 7.58 10.66 9.90
N SER A 23 8.25 9.58 9.51
CA SER A 23 9.54 9.65 8.79
C SER A 23 9.41 10.28 7.40
N VAL A 24 8.29 10.07 6.70
CA VAL A 24 8.08 10.58 5.32
C VAL A 24 7.91 12.11 5.28
N PRO A 25 7.05 12.75 6.11
CA PRO A 25 6.99 14.20 6.23
C PRO A 25 8.30 14.79 6.73
N CYS A 26 8.95 14.16 7.72
CA CYS A 26 10.22 14.65 8.27
C CYS A 26 11.31 14.70 7.19
N TRP A 27 11.40 13.66 6.36
CA TRP A 27 12.29 13.63 5.20
C TRP A 27 11.93 14.71 4.17
N SER A 28 10.64 14.87 3.86
CA SER A 28 10.19 15.89 2.90
C SER A 28 10.47 17.32 3.40
N SER A 29 10.34 17.57 4.69
CA SER A 29 10.64 18.88 5.29
C SER A 29 12.15 19.15 5.31
N TYR A 30 12.96 18.18 5.71
CA TYR A 30 14.41 18.36 5.89
C TYR A 30 15.16 18.46 4.55
N TRP A 31 14.87 17.59 3.58
CA TRP A 31 15.59 17.55 2.30
C TRP A 31 14.87 18.28 1.15
N ARG A 32 13.56 18.50 1.22
CA ARG A 32 12.77 19.04 0.09
C ARG A 32 12.06 20.36 0.36
N GLY A 33 12.28 20.96 1.52
CA GLY A 33 11.68 22.24 1.88
C GLY A 33 10.17 22.21 2.14
N GLY A 34 9.58 21.02 2.34
CA GLY A 34 8.15 20.85 2.68
C GLY A 34 7.23 20.59 1.47
N PHE A 35 5.92 20.82 1.66
CA PHE A 35 4.90 20.62 0.63
C PHE A 35 4.45 21.97 0.05
N ALA A 36 4.75 22.21 -1.23
CA ALA A 36 4.24 23.35 -1.98
C ALA A 36 2.93 22.98 -2.70
N TRP A 37 1.86 23.73 -2.45
CA TRP A 37 0.51 23.50 -2.98
C TRP A 37 0.17 24.44 -4.15
N ASP A 38 1.13 24.76 -5.00
CA ASP A 38 0.94 25.68 -6.11
C ASP A 38 0.32 24.97 -7.33
N TRP A 39 -0.99 24.77 -7.27
CA TRP A 39 -1.84 24.21 -8.33
C TRP A 39 -1.58 24.76 -9.75
N PRO A 40 -1.31 26.07 -9.97
CA PRO A 40 -1.11 26.61 -11.33
C PRO A 40 0.17 26.10 -12.00
N VAL A 41 1.24 25.89 -11.23
CA VAL A 41 2.56 25.47 -11.73
C VAL A 41 2.53 24.00 -12.15
N VAL A 42 1.80 23.17 -11.41
CA VAL A 42 1.61 21.74 -11.70
C VAL A 42 0.80 21.54 -12.98
N LEU A 43 -0.27 22.33 -13.17
CA LEU A 43 -1.10 22.28 -14.38
C LEU A 43 -0.37 22.76 -15.63
N TYR A 44 0.39 23.85 -15.53
CA TYR A 44 1.14 24.42 -16.65
C TYR A 44 2.29 23.49 -17.10
N SER A 45 2.99 22.85 -16.15
CA SER A 45 4.06 21.90 -16.44
C SER A 45 3.57 20.63 -17.13
N ASN A 46 2.41 20.10 -16.73
CA ASN A 46 1.82 18.92 -17.37
C ASN A 46 1.32 19.19 -18.79
N ALA A 47 0.81 20.41 -19.05
CA ALA A 47 0.33 20.80 -20.37
C ALA A 47 1.45 20.91 -21.42
N ALA A 48 2.64 21.39 -21.03
CA ALA A 48 3.78 21.55 -21.93
C ALA A 48 4.39 20.20 -22.37
N VAL A 49 4.31 19.18 -21.53
CA VAL A 49 4.87 17.83 -21.79
C VAL A 49 4.02 17.06 -22.81
N VAL A 50 2.70 17.19 -22.76
CA VAL A 50 1.75 16.46 -23.64
C VAL A 50 2.01 16.62 -25.13
N TYR A 51 2.52 17.78 -25.58
CA TYR A 51 2.70 18.06 -27.00
C TYR A 51 3.99 17.48 -27.61
N ARG A 52 4.94 16.99 -26.79
CA ARG A 52 6.25 16.50 -27.28
C ARG A 52 6.45 15.00 -27.15
N VAL A 53 5.42 14.25 -26.76
CA VAL A 53 5.61 12.86 -26.32
C VAL A 53 5.61 11.87 -27.52
N PRO A 54 6.71 11.12 -27.74
CA PRO A 54 6.78 10.15 -28.84
C PRO A 54 5.84 8.95 -28.64
N PHE A 55 5.56 8.23 -29.73
CA PHE A 55 4.56 7.15 -29.77
C PHE A 55 4.77 6.02 -28.74
N THR A 56 6.02 5.74 -28.34
CA THR A 56 6.36 4.74 -27.31
C THR A 56 5.69 5.00 -25.96
N TRP A 57 5.51 6.26 -25.59
CA TRP A 57 4.84 6.65 -24.34
C TRP A 57 3.33 6.46 -24.40
N LYS A 58 2.72 6.35 -25.58
CA LYS A 58 1.30 6.00 -25.72
C LYS A 58 1.05 4.54 -25.33
N LEU A 59 2.00 3.63 -25.59
CA LEU A 59 1.94 2.25 -25.07
C LEU A 59 2.14 2.20 -23.55
N VAL A 60 3.08 2.98 -23.03
CA VAL A 60 3.28 3.11 -21.57
C VAL A 60 2.01 3.67 -20.90
N HIS A 61 1.39 4.70 -21.51
CA HIS A 61 0.13 5.26 -21.06
C HIS A 61 -1.01 4.23 -21.11
N ALA A 62 -1.12 3.44 -22.18
CA ALA A 62 -2.11 2.37 -22.27
C ALA A 62 -1.90 1.29 -21.19
N GLY A 63 -0.65 0.90 -20.93
CA GLY A 63 -0.31 -0.01 -19.83
C GLY A 63 -0.67 0.58 -18.46
N LEU A 64 -0.38 1.87 -18.23
CA LEU A 64 -0.72 2.56 -16.99
C LEU A 64 -2.23 2.68 -16.80
N MET A 65 -2.99 2.94 -17.87
CA MET A 65 -4.46 2.95 -17.85
C MET A 65 -5.04 1.57 -17.57
N LEU A 66 -4.43 0.50 -18.07
CA LEU A 66 -4.83 -0.88 -17.77
C LEU A 66 -4.58 -1.23 -16.31
N VAL A 67 -3.40 -0.88 -15.77
CA VAL A 67 -3.12 -1.06 -14.35
C VAL A 67 -4.09 -0.26 -13.50
N ALA A 68 -4.33 1.02 -13.83
CA ALA A 68 -5.29 1.87 -13.12
C ALA A 68 -6.71 1.28 -13.15
N LEU A 69 -7.14 0.70 -14.27
CA LEU A 69 -8.42 0.00 -14.37
C LEU A 69 -8.47 -1.22 -13.45
N LEU A 70 -7.43 -2.04 -13.41
CA LEU A 70 -7.35 -3.17 -12.48
C LEU A 70 -7.42 -2.69 -11.03
N LEU A 71 -6.71 -1.61 -10.67
CA LEU A 71 -6.77 -1.02 -9.33
C LEU A 71 -8.16 -0.46 -9.00
N ALA A 72 -8.84 0.16 -9.96
CA ALA A 72 -10.21 0.64 -9.78
C ALA A 72 -11.19 -0.51 -9.56
N ILE A 73 -11.04 -1.62 -10.28
CA ILE A 73 -11.83 -2.84 -10.07
C ILE A 73 -11.56 -3.43 -8.68
N LEU A 74 -10.29 -3.54 -8.28
CA LEU A 74 -9.90 -4.01 -6.94
C LEU A 74 -10.47 -3.08 -5.85
N GLY A 75 -10.39 -1.76 -6.03
CA GLY A 75 -10.96 -0.77 -5.11
C GLY A 75 -12.48 -0.86 -5.02
N LEU A 76 -13.17 -1.05 -6.15
CA LEU A 76 -14.61 -1.25 -6.18
C LEU A 76 -15.02 -2.55 -5.47
N CYS A 77 -14.31 -3.65 -5.71
CA CYS A 77 -14.52 -4.90 -4.98
C CYS A 77 -14.31 -4.74 -3.47
N ALA A 78 -13.36 -3.88 -3.06
CA ALA A 78 -13.10 -3.60 -1.64
C ALA A 78 -14.26 -2.83 -1.01
N VAL A 79 -14.77 -1.80 -1.68
CA VAL A 79 -15.90 -0.98 -1.22
C VAL A 79 -17.19 -1.81 -1.17
N LEU A 80 -17.45 -2.64 -2.18
CA LEU A 80 -18.61 -3.52 -2.21
C LEU A 80 -18.53 -4.60 -1.13
N GLY A 81 -17.34 -5.18 -0.89
CA GLY A 81 -17.12 -6.13 0.21
C GLY A 81 -17.31 -5.49 1.59
N LEU A 82 -16.88 -4.24 1.76
CA LEU A 82 -17.09 -3.47 2.99
C LEU A 82 -18.57 -3.15 3.21
N ALA A 83 -19.27 -2.68 2.18
CA ALA A 83 -20.71 -2.40 2.24
C ALA A 83 -21.54 -3.65 2.53
N ALA A 84 -21.17 -4.80 1.93
CA ALA A 84 -21.80 -6.10 2.17
C ALA A 84 -21.64 -6.57 3.62
N PHE A 85 -20.50 -6.32 4.25
CA PHE A 85 -20.19 -6.75 5.61
C PHE A 85 -20.80 -5.81 6.68
N LEU A 86 -20.93 -4.51 6.37
CA LEU A 86 -21.46 -3.51 7.30
C LEU A 86 -22.99 -3.39 7.30
N LEU A 87 -23.68 -3.84 6.25
CA LEU A 87 -25.14 -3.74 6.15
C LEU A 87 -25.85 -4.97 6.75
N PRO A 88 -26.75 -4.81 7.74
CA PRO A 88 -27.46 -5.93 8.38
C PRO A 88 -28.44 -6.67 7.44
N CYS A 89 -28.77 -6.11 6.27
CA CYS A 89 -29.68 -6.71 5.28
C CYS A 89 -28.96 -7.36 4.08
N SER A 90 -27.67 -7.69 4.20
CA SER A 90 -26.96 -8.45 3.17
C SER A 90 -27.38 -9.93 3.21
N ALA A 91 -27.84 -10.47 2.08
CA ALA A 91 -28.25 -11.87 1.97
C ALA A 91 -27.09 -12.82 2.30
N GLN A 92 -27.35 -13.87 3.09
CA GLN A 92 -26.32 -14.78 3.60
C GLN A 92 -25.50 -15.45 2.47
N TRP A 93 -26.13 -15.70 1.32
CA TRP A 93 -25.47 -16.26 0.14
C TRP A 93 -24.39 -15.31 -0.43
N PHE A 94 -24.65 -14.00 -0.41
CA PHE A 94 -23.73 -12.99 -0.91
C PHE A 94 -22.53 -12.80 0.03
N HIS A 95 -22.79 -12.83 1.34
CA HIS A 95 -21.75 -12.76 2.36
C HIS A 95 -20.76 -13.94 2.23
N ASN A 96 -21.27 -15.15 2.02
CA ASN A 96 -20.45 -16.36 1.85
C ASN A 96 -19.64 -16.34 0.54
N ALA A 97 -20.18 -15.76 -0.54
CA ALA A 97 -19.47 -15.61 -1.81
C ALA A 97 -18.37 -14.53 -1.76
N MET A 98 -18.62 -13.42 -1.07
CA MET A 98 -17.68 -12.29 -0.98
C MET A 98 -16.55 -12.50 0.03
N LYS A 99 -16.74 -13.34 1.05
CA LYS A 99 -15.74 -13.65 2.08
C LYS A 99 -14.38 -14.11 1.51
N PRO A 100 -14.29 -15.10 0.59
CA PRO A 100 -13.01 -15.47 -0.01
C PRO A 100 -12.44 -14.36 -0.91
N VAL A 101 -13.29 -13.60 -1.61
CA VAL A 101 -12.89 -12.49 -2.48
C VAL A 101 -12.25 -11.36 -1.66
N HIS A 102 -12.88 -10.96 -0.56
CA HIS A 102 -12.38 -9.91 0.34
C HIS A 102 -11.02 -10.28 0.95
N ILE A 103 -10.85 -11.53 1.39
CA ILE A 103 -9.57 -12.00 1.95
C ILE A 103 -8.47 -12.01 0.89
N TRP A 104 -8.76 -12.49 -0.33
CA TRP A 104 -7.82 -12.48 -1.43
C TRP A 104 -7.43 -11.05 -1.83
N LEU A 105 -8.43 -10.18 -1.91
CA LEU A 105 -8.27 -8.77 -2.25
C LEU A 105 -7.42 -8.02 -1.21
N GLY A 106 -7.68 -8.23 0.08
CA GLY A 106 -6.88 -7.62 1.15
C GLY A 106 -5.40 -8.02 1.07
N LYS A 107 -5.12 -9.28 0.75
CA LYS A 107 -3.74 -9.76 0.51
C LYS A 107 -3.11 -9.15 -0.75
N ALA A 108 -3.88 -9.04 -1.83
CA ALA A 108 -3.41 -8.45 -3.09
C ALA A 108 -3.05 -6.96 -2.92
N ILE A 109 -3.91 -6.18 -2.25
CA ILE A 109 -3.69 -4.76 -1.98
C ILE A 109 -2.45 -4.55 -1.10
N LEU A 110 -2.22 -5.41 -0.10
CA LEU A 110 -1.03 -5.33 0.75
C LEU A 110 0.26 -5.54 -0.04
N ILE A 111 0.31 -6.55 -0.91
CA ILE A 111 1.49 -6.81 -1.76
C ILE A 111 1.72 -5.65 -2.73
N LEU A 112 0.67 -5.18 -3.39
CA LEU A 112 0.75 -4.07 -4.31
C LEU A 112 1.25 -2.79 -3.63
N SER A 113 0.74 -2.49 -2.44
CA SER A 113 1.16 -1.34 -1.66
C SER A 113 2.65 -1.40 -1.32
N LEU A 114 3.17 -2.57 -0.93
CA LEU A 114 4.61 -2.74 -0.67
C LEU A 114 5.44 -2.46 -1.92
N THR A 115 5.09 -3.09 -3.05
CA THR A 115 5.80 -2.90 -4.33
C THR A 115 5.75 -1.44 -4.78
N SER A 116 4.59 -0.79 -4.65
CA SER A 116 4.42 0.62 -4.99
C SER A 116 5.26 1.55 -4.11
N SER A 117 5.31 1.30 -2.79
CA SER A 117 6.14 2.08 -1.87
C SER A 117 7.63 1.94 -2.19
N ILE A 118 8.12 0.74 -2.52
CA ILE A 118 9.53 0.51 -2.90
C ILE A 118 9.87 1.24 -4.21
N SER A 119 9.02 1.11 -5.24
CA SER A 119 9.21 1.81 -6.52
C SER A 119 9.24 3.32 -6.32
N GLY A 120 8.27 3.87 -5.58
CA GLY A 120 8.19 5.31 -5.32
C GLY A 120 9.40 5.86 -4.55
N ILE A 121 9.94 5.09 -3.60
CA ILE A 121 11.20 5.42 -2.93
C ILE A 121 12.36 5.48 -3.94
N ASN A 122 12.50 4.48 -4.80
CA ASN A 122 13.58 4.42 -5.79
C ASN A 122 13.52 5.55 -6.81
N ASP A 123 12.34 5.81 -7.39
CA ASP A 123 12.16 6.88 -8.38
C ASP A 123 12.46 8.26 -7.77
N LYS A 124 11.96 8.51 -6.56
CA LYS A 124 12.11 9.81 -5.89
C LYS A 124 13.54 10.05 -5.39
N LEU A 125 14.26 8.98 -5.06
CA LEU A 125 15.68 9.02 -4.69
C LEU A 125 16.58 9.20 -5.92
N LEU A 126 16.33 8.49 -7.01
CA LEU A 126 17.05 8.69 -8.28
C LEU A 126 16.89 10.12 -8.81
N LEU A 127 15.67 10.66 -8.78
CA LEU A 127 15.41 12.02 -9.24
C LEU A 127 16.10 13.07 -8.38
N ALA A 128 16.14 12.90 -7.05
CA ALA A 128 16.83 13.83 -6.17
C ALA A 128 18.35 13.82 -6.37
N LEU A 129 18.95 12.64 -6.49
CA LEU A 129 20.39 12.50 -6.61
C LEU A 129 20.92 13.03 -7.95
N TYR A 130 20.22 12.74 -9.04
CA TYR A 130 20.56 13.22 -10.38
C TYR A 130 20.25 14.72 -10.55
N GLY A 131 19.13 15.20 -10.00
CA GLY A 131 18.66 16.57 -10.20
C GLY A 131 19.25 17.63 -9.26
N SER A 132 19.67 17.25 -8.04
CA SER A 132 20.08 18.22 -7.01
C SER A 132 21.58 18.18 -6.72
N THR A 133 22.15 16.99 -6.48
CA THR A 133 23.55 16.85 -6.05
C THR A 133 24.52 16.45 -7.18
N GLY A 134 24.03 15.89 -8.29
CA GLY A 134 24.85 15.37 -9.39
C GLY A 134 25.75 14.17 -9.01
N ALA A 135 25.65 13.68 -7.76
CA ALA A 135 26.46 12.60 -7.25
C ALA A 135 25.85 11.23 -7.63
N PRO A 136 26.66 10.24 -8.06
CA PRO A 136 26.17 8.91 -8.39
C PRO A 136 25.67 8.19 -7.13
N TYR A 137 24.56 7.44 -7.24
CA TYR A 137 23.97 6.65 -6.14
C TYR A 137 24.99 5.77 -5.38
N SER A 138 26.01 5.30 -6.09
CA SER A 138 27.12 4.48 -5.54
C SER A 138 27.93 5.18 -4.44
N SER A 139 27.90 6.51 -4.33
CA SER A 139 28.55 7.25 -3.24
C SER A 139 27.75 7.22 -1.93
N LEU A 140 26.54 6.64 -1.93
CA LEU A 140 25.66 6.45 -0.77
C LEU A 140 25.58 7.71 0.11
N PRO A 141 25.04 8.82 -0.42
CA PRO A 141 24.81 10.03 0.37
C PRO A 141 23.86 9.73 1.54
N GLU A 142 23.95 10.56 2.58
CA GLU A 142 23.20 10.39 3.82
C GLU A 142 21.68 10.27 3.64
N GLU A 143 21.12 10.97 2.64
CA GLU A 143 19.72 10.85 2.24
C GLU A 143 19.38 9.43 1.76
N ALA A 144 20.23 8.82 0.92
CA ALA A 144 20.00 7.48 0.38
C ALA A 144 20.05 6.41 1.46
N LYS A 145 20.95 6.54 2.44
CA LYS A 145 21.04 5.62 3.59
C LYS A 145 19.77 5.64 4.43
N PHE A 146 19.26 6.84 4.74
CA PHE A 146 18.04 7.02 5.50
C PHE A 146 16.83 6.41 4.78
N VAL A 147 16.63 6.76 3.51
CA VAL A 147 15.46 6.30 2.74
C VAL A 147 15.52 4.79 2.44
N ASN A 148 16.71 4.22 2.17
CA ASN A 148 16.84 2.76 2.05
C ASN A 148 16.49 2.03 3.34
N SER A 149 16.92 2.55 4.49
CA SER A 149 16.58 1.96 5.79
C SER A 149 15.06 1.99 6.05
N LEU A 150 14.38 3.06 5.64
CA LEU A 150 12.94 3.19 5.69
C LEU A 150 12.24 2.18 4.76
N GLY A 151 12.76 1.99 3.55
CA GLY A 151 12.26 0.99 2.60
C GLY A 151 12.33 -0.44 3.15
N VAL A 152 13.48 -0.82 3.73
CA VAL A 152 13.66 -2.14 4.39
C VAL A 152 12.66 -2.33 5.53
N PHE A 153 12.41 -1.27 6.30
CA PHE A 153 11.45 -1.30 7.41
C PHE A 153 10.01 -1.55 6.94
N ILE A 154 9.58 -0.88 5.87
CA ILE A 154 8.24 -1.08 5.26
C ILE A 154 8.09 -2.51 4.73
N VAL A 155 9.14 -3.07 4.13
CA VAL A 155 9.13 -4.45 3.62
C VAL A 155 9.06 -5.47 4.75
N ALA A 156 9.88 -5.29 5.79
CA ALA A 156 9.85 -6.15 6.98
C ALA A 156 8.46 -6.14 7.63
N PHE A 157 7.86 -4.96 7.77
CA PHE A 157 6.51 -4.81 8.27
C PHE A 157 5.47 -5.57 7.42
N GLY A 158 5.47 -5.37 6.11
CA GLY A 158 4.51 -6.04 5.23
C GLY A 158 4.67 -7.55 5.18
N MET A 159 5.91 -8.06 5.28
CA MET A 159 6.17 -9.51 5.40
C MET A 159 5.58 -10.09 6.68
N VAL A 160 5.74 -9.41 7.82
CA VAL A 160 5.14 -9.84 9.09
C VAL A 160 3.61 -9.85 8.97
N ALA A 161 3.01 -8.75 8.50
CA ALA A 161 1.56 -8.66 8.31
C ALA A 161 1.02 -9.76 7.37
N PHE A 162 1.70 -10.03 6.26
CA PHE A 162 1.34 -11.11 5.34
C PHE A 162 1.45 -12.50 5.98
N GLY A 163 2.48 -12.72 6.80
CA GLY A 163 2.69 -13.95 7.56
C GLY A 163 1.55 -14.22 8.55
N ILE A 164 1.16 -13.20 9.32
CA ILE A 164 0.03 -13.24 10.25
C ILE A 164 -1.26 -13.60 9.50
N LEU A 165 -1.54 -12.93 8.37
CA LEU A 165 -2.73 -13.18 7.55
C LEU A 165 -2.75 -14.54 6.84
N SER A 166 -1.63 -15.26 6.80
CA SER A 166 -1.50 -16.57 6.13
C SER A 166 -1.64 -17.75 7.08
N LYS A 167 -1.58 -17.54 8.40
CA LYS A 167 -1.75 -18.59 9.41
C LYS A 167 -3.22 -19.02 9.48
N LYS A 168 -3.51 -20.24 9.02
CA LYS A 168 -4.86 -20.84 9.11
C LYS A 168 -5.32 -21.03 10.57
N GLU A 169 -4.37 -21.31 11.47
CA GLU A 169 -4.59 -21.55 12.91
C GLU A 169 -5.04 -20.29 13.67
N TRP A 170 -4.81 -19.10 13.11
CA TRP A 170 -5.19 -17.82 13.72
C TRP A 170 -6.50 -17.26 13.15
N LYS A 171 -7.15 -18.02 12.26
CA LYS A 171 -8.51 -17.71 11.85
C LYS A 171 -9.44 -17.96 13.02
N TRP A 172 -10.32 -17.01 13.28
CA TRP A 172 -11.37 -17.17 14.28
C TRP A 172 -12.16 -18.46 14.01
N PRO A 173 -12.39 -19.32 15.02
CA PRO A 173 -13.10 -20.59 14.82
C PRO A 173 -14.55 -20.32 14.38
N GLU A 174 -14.95 -20.87 13.24
CA GLU A 174 -16.33 -20.80 12.69
C GLU A 174 -17.27 -21.75 13.46
N THR A 175 -17.08 -21.92 14.76
CA THR A 175 -17.98 -22.71 15.60
C THR A 175 -19.11 -21.78 16.04
N HIS A 176 -20.36 -22.10 15.65
CA HIS A 176 -21.65 -21.71 16.25
C HIS A 176 -22.81 -21.42 15.26
N GLN A 177 -22.63 -21.47 13.93
CA GLN A 177 -23.78 -21.37 13.00
C GLN A 177 -24.32 -22.72 12.49
N SER A 178 -23.50 -23.78 12.46
CA SER A 178 -23.95 -25.12 12.02
C SER A 178 -24.70 -25.90 13.12
N ALA A 179 -24.60 -25.46 14.37
CA ALA A 179 -25.25 -26.11 15.51
C ALA A 179 -26.68 -25.60 15.77
N SER A 180 -27.11 -24.50 15.14
CA SER A 180 -28.48 -23.98 15.26
C SER A 180 -29.38 -24.38 14.08
N VAL A 181 -28.81 -24.75 12.93
CA VAL A 181 -29.57 -25.19 11.73
C VAL A 181 -29.88 -26.69 11.75
N SER A 182 -29.29 -27.46 12.68
CA SER A 182 -29.55 -28.90 12.85
C SER A 182 -30.56 -29.20 13.97
N VAL A 183 -31.18 -28.17 14.56
CA VAL A 183 -32.12 -28.29 15.68
C VAL A 183 -33.52 -27.75 15.31
N GLU A 184 -33.77 -27.47 14.03
CA GLU A 184 -35.10 -27.12 13.48
C GLU A 184 -35.55 -28.16 12.44
#